data_AF-A0A5B7TSH0-F1
#
_entry.id   AF-A0A5B7TSH0-F1
#
_cell.length_a   1.000
_cell.length_b   1.000
_cell.length_c   1.000
_cell.angle_alpha   90.00
_cell.angle_beta   90.00
_cell.angle_gamma   90.00
#
_symmetry.space_group_name_H-M   'P 1'
#
loop_
_entity.id
_entity.type
_entity.pdbx_description
1 polymer ?
#
loop_
_entity_poly.entity_id
_entity_poly.type
_entity_poly.pdbx_seq_one_letter_code
_entity_poly.pdbx_strand_id
1 'polypeptide(L)'
;MKSTILIILIAILIPNTAFAKRGGGLFGKSERIIKISEVDVKGADGEELFLAYKTTQVFFFMGAYMSDDGYVLGIKKSFGSYYPLSEEKIKSLQESGVLPAALPTYKIPISEWLWGFSLWILLTVLGGLWLIMLPKKKDRNFTSGCNHYFGKETPVDFNKALNYFEKSANKGHSGALHNLGIMYLNGQGVTKNNELSIEYFKNAANEGYVDSMFTLGKIYSGGTLTNKDNKKAMLYFQMACDKGDVEACTSLKNLQNA
;
A
#
# COMPACT_ATOMS: atom_id res chain seq x y z
N MET A 1 -14.68 12.51 -10.38
CA MET A 1 -15.15 12.14 -11.75
C MET A 1 -14.05 11.54 -12.63
N LYS A 2 -12.81 12.07 -12.66
CA LYS A 2 -11.73 11.50 -13.48
C LYS A 2 -11.20 10.13 -13.00
N SER A 3 -11.21 9.86 -11.68
CA SER A 3 -10.76 8.57 -11.11
C SER A 3 -11.70 7.41 -11.45
N THR A 4 -13.02 7.64 -11.48
CA THR A 4 -14.02 6.61 -11.76
C THR A 4 -13.98 6.16 -13.23
N ILE A 5 -13.70 7.08 -14.15
CA ILE A 5 -13.58 6.80 -15.59
C ILE A 5 -12.32 5.96 -15.88
N LEU A 6 -11.22 6.19 -15.16
CA LEU A 6 -9.98 5.43 -15.30
C LEU A 6 -10.15 3.96 -14.88
N ILE A 7 -10.91 3.69 -13.81
CA ILE A 7 -11.22 2.33 -13.36
C ILE A 7 -12.08 1.58 -14.39
N ILE A 8 -13.04 2.27 -15.01
CA ILE A 8 -13.89 1.69 -16.06
C ILE A 8 -13.07 1.37 -17.32
N LEU A 9 -12.13 2.24 -17.72
CA LEU A 9 -11.26 1.98 -18.87
C LEU A 9 -10.30 0.80 -18.65
N ILE A 10 -9.77 0.62 -17.43
CA ILE A 10 -8.91 -0.52 -17.09
C ILE A 10 -9.70 -1.83 -17.11
N ALA A 11 -10.98 -1.81 -16.72
CA ALA A 11 -11.86 -2.98 -16.79
C ALA A 11 -12.18 -3.42 -18.24
N ILE A 12 -12.12 -2.51 -19.21
CA ILE A 12 -12.38 -2.78 -20.64
C ILE A 12 -11.14 -3.38 -21.34
N LEU A 13 -9.93 -3.16 -20.80
CA LEU A 13 -8.67 -3.69 -21.36
C LEU A 13 -8.37 -5.13 -20.96
N ILE A 14 -9.25 -5.78 -20.18
CA ILE A 14 -9.16 -7.22 -19.89
C ILE A 14 -9.46 -7.98 -21.18
N PRO A 15 -8.52 -8.76 -21.74
CA PRO A 15 -8.79 -9.55 -22.93
C PRO A 15 -9.95 -10.50 -22.63
N ASN A 16 -11.06 -10.24 -23.29
CA ASN A 16 -12.20 -11.13 -23.35
C ASN A 16 -11.77 -12.34 -24.18
N THR A 17 -11.23 -13.38 -23.54
CA THR A 17 -10.92 -14.65 -24.20
C THR A 17 -11.52 -15.82 -23.45
N ALA A 18 -12.37 -16.53 -24.19
CA ALA A 18 -13.17 -17.71 -23.86
C ALA A 18 -14.40 -17.45 -22.96
N PHE A 19 -15.57 -17.43 -23.61
CA PHE A 19 -16.92 -17.46 -23.07
C PHE A 19 -16.99 -18.16 -21.71
N ALA A 20 -17.07 -17.36 -20.65
CA ALA A 20 -17.33 -17.86 -19.32
C ALA A 20 -18.70 -17.38 -18.85
N LYS A 21 -19.56 -18.30 -18.41
CA LYS A 21 -20.86 -17.94 -17.84
C LYS A 21 -20.60 -17.38 -16.45
N ARG A 22 -20.57 -16.05 -16.32
CA ARG A 22 -20.38 -15.37 -15.04
C ARG A 22 -21.71 -15.37 -14.27
N GLY A 23 -21.83 -16.23 -13.27
CA GLY A 23 -22.94 -16.23 -12.31
C GLY A 23 -22.53 -15.52 -11.02
N GLY A 24 -23.11 -14.35 -10.75
CA GLY A 24 -22.87 -13.58 -9.53
C GLY A 24 -21.76 -12.53 -9.66
N GLY A 25 -21.90 -11.42 -8.91
CA GLY A 25 -21.12 -10.18 -9.02
C GLY A 25 -19.62 -10.30 -8.71
N LEU A 26 -19.13 -9.51 -7.75
CA LEU A 26 -17.69 -9.47 -7.39
C LEU A 26 -17.21 -10.78 -6.74
N PHE A 27 -18.13 -11.58 -6.22
CA PHE A 27 -17.94 -12.92 -5.68
C PHE A 27 -18.86 -13.86 -6.47
N GLY A 28 -18.32 -14.49 -7.51
CA GLY A 28 -19.11 -15.25 -8.46
C GLY A 28 -18.41 -16.55 -8.87
N LYS A 29 -19.21 -17.49 -9.36
CA LYS A 29 -18.72 -18.70 -10.04
C LYS A 29 -18.67 -18.38 -11.53
N SER A 30 -17.54 -18.67 -12.16
CA SER A 30 -17.37 -18.52 -13.60
C SER A 30 -17.02 -19.88 -14.18
N GLU A 31 -17.85 -20.37 -15.09
CA GLU A 31 -17.60 -21.65 -15.76
C GLU A 31 -17.05 -21.36 -17.16
N ARG A 32 -15.88 -21.91 -17.49
CA ARG A 32 -15.25 -21.79 -18.81
C ARG A 32 -15.18 -23.17 -19.46
N ILE A 33 -15.54 -23.22 -20.75
CA ILE A 33 -15.58 -24.45 -21.54
C ILE A 33 -14.72 -24.25 -22.78
N ILE A 34 -13.79 -25.18 -23.00
CA ILE A 34 -12.86 -25.15 -24.12
C ILE A 34 -13.18 -26.34 -25.02
N LYS A 35 -13.57 -26.06 -26.28
CA LYS A 35 -13.84 -27.09 -27.28
C LYS A 35 -12.52 -27.77 -27.67
N ILE A 36 -12.51 -29.09 -27.63
CA ILE A 36 -11.34 -29.92 -27.94
C ILE A 36 -11.44 -30.44 -29.38
N SER A 37 -12.58 -31.03 -29.75
CA SER A 37 -12.80 -31.59 -31.08
C SER A 37 -14.29 -31.82 -31.34
N GLU A 38 -14.64 -32.00 -32.61
CA GLU A 38 -15.95 -32.57 -32.98
C GLU A 38 -15.87 -34.09 -32.78
N VAL A 39 -16.90 -34.67 -32.17
CA VAL A 39 -17.02 -36.11 -31.98
C VAL A 39 -18.34 -36.50 -32.63
N ASP A 40 -18.34 -37.54 -33.47
CA ASP A 40 -19.51 -37.97 -34.24
C ASP A 40 -20.53 -38.74 -33.36
N VAL A 41 -20.91 -38.14 -32.22
CA VAL A 41 -21.94 -38.66 -31.32
C VAL A 41 -23.24 -37.95 -31.62
N LYS A 42 -24.28 -38.71 -31.97
CA LYS A 42 -25.65 -38.21 -32.01
C LYS A 42 -26.24 -38.26 -30.61
N GLY A 43 -26.70 -37.11 -30.11
CA GLY A 43 -27.49 -37.05 -28.89
C GLY A 43 -28.82 -37.81 -29.03
N ALA A 44 -29.53 -38.02 -27.92
CA ALA A 44 -30.81 -38.72 -27.90
C ALA A 44 -31.84 -38.15 -28.89
N ASP A 45 -31.75 -36.86 -29.18
CA ASP A 45 -32.64 -36.12 -30.07
C ASP A 45 -32.05 -35.90 -31.49
N GLY A 46 -30.96 -36.60 -31.84
CA GLY A 46 -30.30 -36.52 -33.14
C GLY A 46 -29.35 -35.32 -33.30
N GLU A 47 -29.02 -34.63 -32.22
CA GLU A 47 -28.13 -33.46 -32.22
C GLU A 47 -26.65 -33.84 -32.36
N GLU A 48 -25.87 -33.02 -33.06
CA GLU A 48 -24.41 -33.16 -33.15
C GLU A 48 -23.74 -32.67 -31.85
N LEU A 49 -22.96 -33.56 -31.23
CA LEU A 49 -22.22 -33.25 -30.01
C LEU A 49 -20.74 -32.95 -30.29
N PHE A 50 -20.09 -32.21 -29.39
CA PHE A 50 -18.65 -31.98 -29.42
C PHE A 50 -18.03 -32.26 -28.06
N LEU A 51 -16.78 -32.70 -28.04
CA LEU A 51 -16.03 -32.89 -26.81
C LEU A 51 -15.46 -31.55 -26.35
N ALA A 52 -15.69 -31.23 -25.08
CA ALA A 52 -15.13 -30.07 -24.44
C ALA A 52 -14.61 -30.40 -23.05
N TYR A 53 -13.75 -29.53 -22.55
CA TYR A 53 -13.25 -29.60 -21.19
C TYR A 53 -13.79 -28.43 -20.38
N LYS A 54 -14.29 -28.72 -19.18
CA LYS A 54 -14.92 -27.73 -18.30
C LYS A 54 -14.00 -27.39 -17.14
N THR A 55 -13.83 -26.09 -16.91
CA THR A 55 -13.17 -25.56 -15.72
C THR A 55 -14.12 -24.65 -14.96
N THR A 56 -14.14 -24.80 -13.64
CA THR A 56 -14.82 -23.87 -12.75
C THR A 56 -13.79 -22.95 -12.11
N GLN A 57 -13.98 -21.66 -12.25
CA GLN A 57 -13.27 -20.64 -11.49
C GLN A 57 -14.19 -20.13 -10.38
N VAL A 58 -13.73 -20.22 -9.13
CA VAL A 58 -14.41 -19.65 -7.97
C VAL A 58 -13.60 -18.47 -7.47
N PHE A 59 -14.22 -17.29 -7.44
CA PHE A 59 -13.62 -16.10 -6.86
C PHE A 59 -13.96 -16.04 -5.37
N PHE A 60 -12.96 -16.29 -4.52
CA PHE A 60 -13.04 -16.04 -3.09
C PHE A 60 -12.31 -14.75 -2.74
N PHE A 61 -12.62 -14.17 -1.58
CA PHE A 61 -11.97 -12.96 -1.07
C PHE A 61 -10.43 -13.05 -1.03
N MET A 62 -9.87 -14.27 -0.98
CA MET A 62 -8.44 -14.54 -0.89
C MET A 62 -7.76 -14.99 -2.21
N GLY A 63 -8.50 -15.04 -3.34
CA GLY A 63 -7.95 -15.45 -4.64
C GLY A 63 -8.95 -16.13 -5.57
N ALA A 64 -8.53 -16.34 -6.82
CA ALA A 64 -9.25 -17.19 -7.76
C ALA A 64 -8.78 -18.64 -7.58
N TYR A 65 -9.70 -19.53 -7.26
CA TYR A 65 -9.43 -20.97 -7.22
C TYR A 65 -10.01 -21.60 -8.48
N MET A 66 -9.18 -22.36 -9.21
CA MET A 66 -9.61 -23.08 -10.40
C MET A 66 -9.73 -24.57 -10.09
N SER A 67 -10.90 -25.13 -10.36
CA SER A 67 -11.18 -26.56 -10.30
C SER A 67 -11.23 -27.15 -11.71
N ASP A 68 -10.59 -28.31 -11.87
CA ASP A 68 -10.78 -29.20 -13.02
C ASP A 68 -12.09 -29.97 -12.82
N ASP A 69 -13.09 -29.71 -13.67
CA ASP A 69 -14.39 -30.40 -13.60
C ASP A 69 -14.50 -31.55 -14.64
N GLY A 70 -13.43 -31.81 -15.40
CA GLY A 70 -13.35 -32.91 -16.37
C GLY A 70 -13.99 -32.63 -17.74
N TYR A 71 -14.22 -33.71 -18.49
CA TYR A 71 -14.75 -33.67 -19.85
C TYR A 71 -16.27 -33.65 -19.89
N VAL A 72 -16.82 -32.90 -20.84
CA VAL A 72 -18.26 -32.75 -21.08
C VAL A 72 -18.57 -32.86 -22.58
N LEU A 73 -19.75 -33.35 -22.93
CA LEU A 73 -20.29 -33.25 -24.29
C LEU A 73 -21.16 -32.00 -24.40
N GLY A 74 -20.82 -31.10 -25.32
CA GLY A 74 -21.62 -29.93 -25.65
C GLY A 74 -22.44 -30.14 -26.92
N ILE A 75 -23.56 -29.43 -27.04
CA ILE A 75 -24.41 -29.44 -28.24
C ILE A 75 -23.95 -28.36 -29.22
N LYS A 76 -23.66 -28.72 -30.48
CA LYS A 76 -23.11 -27.79 -31.50
C LYS A 76 -24.02 -26.58 -31.77
N LYS A 77 -25.34 -26.77 -31.66
CA LYS A 77 -26.36 -25.73 -31.95
C LYS A 77 -26.81 -24.93 -30.72
N SER A 78 -26.47 -25.37 -29.50
CA SER A 78 -26.90 -24.73 -28.25
C SER A 78 -25.72 -24.37 -27.37
N PHE A 79 -25.46 -23.07 -27.25
CA PHE A 79 -24.49 -22.57 -26.29
C PHE A 79 -25.09 -22.65 -24.89
N GLY A 80 -24.56 -23.54 -24.04
CA GLY A 80 -24.97 -23.63 -22.63
C GLY A 80 -25.53 -24.99 -22.20
N SER A 81 -25.80 -25.89 -23.14
CA SER A 81 -26.27 -27.25 -22.85
C SER A 81 -25.11 -28.23 -22.92
N TYR A 82 -24.77 -28.83 -21.78
CA TYR A 82 -23.65 -29.76 -21.65
C TYR A 82 -24.05 -30.96 -20.81
N TYR A 83 -23.54 -32.12 -21.19
CA TYR A 83 -23.73 -33.37 -20.47
C TYR A 83 -22.41 -33.80 -19.83
N PRO A 84 -22.36 -33.96 -18.50
CA PRO A 84 -21.18 -34.48 -17.84
C PRO A 84 -20.95 -35.93 -18.26
N LEU A 85 -19.69 -36.27 -18.58
CA LEU A 85 -19.27 -37.63 -18.85
C LEU A 85 -18.74 -38.27 -17.56
N SER A 86 -19.32 -39.39 -17.14
CA SER A 86 -18.75 -40.23 -16.09
C SER A 86 -17.63 -41.11 -16.66
N GLU A 87 -16.71 -41.58 -15.81
CA GLU A 87 -15.61 -42.45 -16.23
C GLU A 87 -16.09 -43.71 -16.97
N GLU A 88 -17.20 -44.31 -16.51
CA GLU A 88 -17.83 -45.47 -17.17
C GLU A 88 -18.32 -45.15 -18.59
N LYS A 89 -18.91 -43.97 -18.79
CA LYS A 89 -19.37 -43.52 -20.11
C LYS A 89 -18.22 -43.17 -21.05
N ILE A 90 -17.11 -42.64 -20.51
CA ILE A 90 -15.90 -42.40 -21.29
C ILE A 90 -15.36 -43.72 -21.80
N LYS A 91 -15.24 -44.72 -20.92
CA LYS A 91 -14.74 -46.05 -21.27
C LYS A 91 -15.61 -46.75 -22.31
N SER A 92 -16.94 -46.71 -22.17
CA SER A 92 -17.84 -47.32 -23.16
C SER A 92 -17.76 -46.63 -24.53
N LEU A 93 -17.62 -45.30 -24.56
CA LEU A 93 -17.43 -44.56 -25.80
C LEU A 93 -16.06 -44.83 -26.46
N GLN A 94 -15.01 -45.08 -25.67
CA GLN A 94 -13.70 -45.50 -26.17
C GLN A 94 -13.74 -46.93 -26.75
N GLU A 95 -14.41 -47.86 -26.08
CA GLU A 95 -14.60 -49.23 -26.56
C GLU A 95 -15.41 -49.29 -27.87
N SER A 96 -16.37 -48.38 -28.03
CA SER A 96 -17.15 -48.24 -29.28
C SER A 96 -16.36 -47.60 -30.45
N GLY A 97 -15.15 -47.09 -30.20
CA GLY A 97 -14.33 -46.40 -31.19
C GLY A 97 -14.75 -44.95 -31.49
N VAL A 98 -15.75 -44.44 -30.79
CA VAL A 98 -16.29 -43.08 -30.96
C VAL A 98 -15.38 -42.02 -30.33
N LEU A 99 -14.77 -42.32 -29.18
CA LEU A 99 -13.75 -41.49 -28.55
C LEU A 99 -12.36 -42.12 -28.70
N PRO A 100 -11.29 -41.31 -28.84
CA PRO A 100 -9.93 -41.82 -28.83
C PRO A 100 -9.59 -42.44 -27.48
N ALA A 101 -8.75 -43.49 -27.49
CA ALA A 101 -8.30 -44.20 -26.30
C ALA A 101 -7.53 -43.30 -25.30
N ALA A 102 -6.91 -42.22 -25.79
CA ALA A 102 -6.28 -41.20 -24.95
C ALA A 102 -6.93 -39.83 -25.21
N LEU A 103 -7.52 -39.25 -24.15
CA LEU A 103 -8.07 -37.89 -24.19
C LEU A 103 -6.96 -36.86 -23.90
N PRO A 104 -7.00 -35.67 -24.52
CA PRO A 104 -5.94 -34.68 -24.38
C PRO A 104 -5.93 -34.06 -22.99
N THR A 105 -4.85 -34.25 -22.23
CA THR A 105 -4.73 -33.67 -20.89
C THR A 105 -4.78 -32.15 -20.95
N TYR A 106 -5.78 -31.54 -20.29
CA TYR A 106 -5.75 -30.10 -20.04
C TYR A 106 -4.95 -29.82 -18.76
N LYS A 107 -3.94 -28.95 -18.87
CA LYS A 107 -3.23 -28.40 -17.72
C LYS A 107 -3.56 -26.93 -17.61
N ILE A 108 -4.03 -26.51 -16.45
CA ILE A 108 -4.24 -25.08 -16.17
C ILE A 108 -2.86 -24.40 -16.22
N PRO A 109 -2.63 -23.42 -17.10
CA PRO A 109 -1.34 -22.76 -17.20
C PRO A 109 -1.06 -21.95 -15.92
N ILE A 110 0.17 -22.02 -15.42
CA ILE A 110 0.61 -21.32 -14.20
C ILE A 110 0.38 -19.80 -14.32
N SER A 111 0.46 -19.25 -15.53
CA SER A 111 0.16 -17.84 -15.79
C SER A 111 -1.23 -17.44 -15.29
N GLU A 112 -2.24 -18.30 -15.38
CA GLU A 112 -3.59 -18.00 -14.90
C GLU A 112 -3.68 -17.93 -13.37
N TRP A 113 -2.85 -18.69 -12.65
CA TRP A 113 -2.73 -18.56 -11.19
C TRP A 113 -2.08 -17.24 -10.78
N LEU A 114 -1.07 -16.79 -11.53
CA LEU A 114 -0.26 -15.61 -11.17
C LEU A 114 -1.03 -14.28 -11.24
N TRP A 115 -2.07 -14.17 -12.06
CA TRP A 115 -2.88 -12.93 -12.17
C TRP A 115 -3.65 -12.60 -10.89
N GLY A 116 -4.16 -13.62 -10.18
CA GLY A 116 -4.87 -13.40 -8.92
C GLY A 116 -3.95 -12.94 -7.80
N PHE A 117 -2.74 -13.49 -7.74
CA PHE A 117 -1.74 -13.12 -6.74
C PHE A 117 -1.13 -11.74 -7.00
N SER A 118 -0.87 -11.39 -8.27
CA SER A 118 -0.23 -10.11 -8.62
C SER A 118 -1.11 -8.91 -8.26
N LEU A 119 -2.42 -8.98 -8.51
CA LEU A 119 -3.36 -7.93 -8.15
C LEU A 119 -3.47 -7.77 -6.62
N TRP A 120 -3.44 -8.87 -5.87
CA TRP A 120 -3.53 -8.81 -4.41
C TRP A 120 -2.27 -8.22 -3.76
N ILE A 121 -1.08 -8.59 -4.25
CA ILE A 121 0.18 -7.98 -3.83
C ILE A 121 0.17 -6.48 -4.13
N LEU A 122 -0.32 -6.08 -5.31
CA LEU A 122 -0.43 -4.67 -5.67
C LEU A 122 -1.38 -3.93 -4.71
N LEU A 123 -2.56 -4.48 -4.42
CA LEU A 123 -3.55 -3.85 -3.53
C LEU A 123 -3.06 -3.75 -2.09
N THR A 124 -2.35 -4.76 -1.58
CA THR A 124 -1.78 -4.73 -0.22
C THR A 124 -0.65 -3.71 -0.10
N VAL A 125 0.23 -3.62 -1.09
CA VAL A 125 1.28 -2.59 -1.17
C VAL A 125 0.67 -1.19 -1.26
N LEU A 126 -0.30 -0.98 -2.15
CA LEU A 126 -0.99 0.30 -2.29
C LEU A 126 -1.75 0.69 -1.01
N GLY A 127 -2.40 -0.27 -0.34
CA GLY A 127 -3.08 -0.04 0.93
C GLY A 127 -2.12 0.33 2.07
N GLY A 128 -0.96 -0.36 2.15
CA GLY A 128 0.10 -0.03 3.10
C GLY A 128 0.70 1.36 2.86
N LEU A 129 0.98 1.69 1.59
CA LEU A 129 1.44 3.03 1.20
C LEU A 129 0.40 4.10 1.53
N TRP A 130 -0.89 3.83 1.31
CA TRP A 130 -1.97 4.75 1.62
C TRP A 130 -2.07 5.03 3.13
N LEU A 131 -1.89 4.02 3.99
CA LEU A 131 -1.86 4.19 5.44
C LEU A 131 -0.70 5.07 5.91
N ILE A 132 0.47 4.97 5.28
CA ILE A 132 1.65 5.82 5.59
C ILE A 132 1.39 7.29 5.20
N MET A 133 0.63 7.52 4.13
CA MET A 133 0.30 8.85 3.61
C MET A 133 -0.89 9.51 4.33
N LEU A 134 -1.52 8.85 5.30
CA LEU A 134 -2.60 9.45 6.08
C LEU A 134 -2.09 10.67 6.88
N PRO A 135 -2.80 11.80 6.84
CA PRO A 135 -2.41 12.97 7.63
C PRO A 135 -2.41 12.61 9.12
N LYS A 136 -1.26 12.77 9.78
CA LYS A 136 -1.14 12.57 11.23
C LYS A 136 -2.15 13.49 11.93
N LYS A 137 -3.04 12.93 12.75
CA LYS A 137 -4.05 13.71 13.50
C LYS A 137 -3.35 14.78 14.36
N LYS A 138 -3.94 15.98 14.41
CA LYS A 138 -3.43 17.10 15.24
C LYS A 138 -3.21 16.65 16.68
N ASP A 139 -1.99 16.81 17.19
CA ASP A 139 -1.66 16.41 18.55
C ASP A 139 -2.29 17.38 19.57
N ARG A 140 -3.29 16.87 20.30
CA ARG A 140 -3.96 17.61 21.37
C ARG A 140 -2.99 18.02 22.48
N ASN A 141 -2.06 17.15 22.86
CA ASN A 141 -1.08 17.44 23.91
C ASN A 141 -0.15 18.55 23.47
N PHE A 142 0.33 18.56 22.22
CA PHE A 142 1.14 19.66 21.71
C PHE A 142 0.41 21.00 21.80
N THR A 143 -0.88 21.01 21.42
CA THR A 143 -1.71 22.23 21.50
C THR A 143 -1.87 22.70 22.95
N SER A 144 -2.18 21.80 23.87
CA SER A 144 -2.26 22.11 25.31
C SER A 144 -0.93 22.60 25.90
N GLY A 145 0.19 22.00 25.47
CA GLY A 145 1.53 22.45 25.85
C GLY A 145 1.81 23.88 25.41
N CYS A 146 1.50 24.20 24.14
CA CYS A 146 1.61 25.57 23.62
C CYS A 146 0.72 26.56 24.37
N ASN A 147 -0.51 26.18 24.73
CA ASN A 147 -1.41 27.05 25.49
C ASN A 147 -0.82 27.43 26.85
N HIS A 148 -0.29 26.45 27.59
CA HIS A 148 0.35 26.69 28.89
C HIS A 148 1.72 27.38 28.78
N TYR A 149 2.44 27.19 27.69
CA TYR A 149 3.75 27.82 27.48
C TYR A 149 3.62 29.30 27.08
N PHE A 150 2.72 29.62 26.14
CA PHE A 150 2.53 30.98 25.61
C PHE A 150 1.44 31.78 26.31
N GLY A 151 0.60 31.15 27.14
CA GLY A 151 -0.44 31.82 27.90
C GLY A 151 -1.66 32.28 27.08
N LYS A 152 -1.97 31.63 25.95
CA LYS A 152 -3.00 32.10 25.00
C LYS A 152 -4.45 31.95 25.50
N GLU A 153 -4.74 30.86 26.19
CA GLU A 153 -6.09 30.50 26.69
C GLU A 153 -6.08 30.11 28.17
N THR A 154 -4.90 29.89 28.72
CA THR A 154 -4.66 29.50 30.11
C THR A 154 -3.52 30.34 30.67
N PRO A 155 -3.43 30.55 32.00
CA PRO A 155 -2.25 31.17 32.60
C PRO A 155 -0.98 30.38 32.25
N VAL A 156 0.14 31.11 32.11
CA VAL A 156 1.44 30.50 31.84
C VAL A 156 1.81 29.55 32.98
N ASP A 157 2.10 28.30 32.62
CA ASP A 157 2.46 27.23 33.56
C ASP A 157 3.48 26.31 32.88
N PHE A 158 4.77 26.59 33.12
CA PHE A 158 5.85 25.84 32.48
C PHE A 158 5.89 24.37 32.91
N ASN A 159 5.46 24.04 34.12
CA ASN A 159 5.43 22.64 34.58
C ASN A 159 4.38 21.83 33.82
N LYS A 160 3.19 22.42 33.58
CA LYS A 160 2.18 21.79 32.73
C LYS A 160 2.61 21.73 31.27
N ALA A 161 3.20 22.79 30.75
CA ALA A 161 3.73 22.82 29.39
C ALA A 161 4.75 21.70 29.16
N LEU A 162 5.69 21.51 30.11
CA LEU A 162 6.70 20.45 30.08
C LEU A 162 6.04 19.08 29.93
N ASN A 163 5.12 18.74 30.84
CA ASN A 163 4.43 17.45 30.85
C ASN A 163 3.67 17.18 29.53
N TYR A 164 3.00 18.19 28.98
CA TYR A 164 2.31 18.04 27.70
C TYR A 164 3.28 17.89 26.52
N PHE A 165 4.38 18.62 26.50
CA PHE A 165 5.40 18.48 25.46
C PHE A 165 6.12 17.14 25.56
N GLU A 166 6.43 16.62 26.75
CA GLU A 166 6.99 15.27 26.95
C GLU A 166 6.06 14.19 26.39
N LYS A 167 4.75 14.26 26.70
CA LYS A 167 3.76 13.32 26.15
C LYS A 167 3.65 13.35 24.63
N SER A 168 3.86 14.52 24.03
CA SER A 168 3.82 14.71 22.57
C SER A 168 5.14 14.26 21.92
N ALA A 169 6.27 14.58 22.55
CA ALA A 169 7.60 14.16 22.15
C ALA A 169 7.76 12.63 22.16
N ASN A 170 7.18 11.94 23.15
CA ASN A 170 7.14 10.47 23.21
C ASN A 170 6.40 9.82 22.02
N LYS A 171 5.61 10.60 21.26
CA LYS A 171 4.95 10.17 20.02
C LYS A 171 5.70 10.61 18.75
N GLY A 172 6.92 11.15 18.88
CA GLY A 172 7.71 11.67 17.77
C GLY A 172 7.23 13.02 17.24
N HIS A 173 6.51 13.83 18.04
CA HIS A 173 6.10 15.16 17.58
C HIS A 173 7.30 16.12 17.55
N SER A 174 7.79 16.41 16.35
CA SER A 174 9.04 17.16 16.13
C SER A 174 9.02 18.59 16.70
N GLY A 175 7.88 19.30 16.61
CA GLY A 175 7.71 20.61 17.25
C GLY A 175 7.68 20.55 18.79
N ALA A 176 7.30 19.41 19.38
CA ALA A 176 7.30 19.26 20.85
C ALA A 176 8.73 19.04 21.34
N LEU A 177 9.50 18.20 20.63
CA LEU A 177 10.93 18.03 20.85
C LEU A 177 11.67 19.38 20.77
N HIS A 178 11.36 20.21 19.78
CA HIS A 178 11.93 21.56 19.69
C HIS A 178 11.62 22.41 20.93
N ASN A 179 10.36 22.47 21.35
CA ASN A 179 9.96 23.25 22.52
C ASN A 179 10.59 22.73 23.83
N LEU A 180 10.74 21.41 23.99
CA LEU A 180 11.51 20.85 25.11
C LEU A 180 12.96 21.34 25.09
N GLY A 181 13.59 21.35 23.91
CA GLY A 181 14.92 21.92 23.73
C GLY A 181 15.01 23.37 24.21
N ILE A 182 14.03 24.21 23.86
CA ILE A 182 13.94 25.60 24.32
C ILE A 182 13.75 25.69 25.85
N MET A 183 12.89 24.85 26.43
CA MET A 183 12.64 24.84 27.87
C MET A 183 13.89 24.49 28.67
N TYR A 184 14.65 23.47 28.25
CA TYR A 184 15.94 23.13 28.86
C TYR A 184 17.02 24.19 28.62
N LEU A 185 16.99 24.89 27.49
CA LEU A 185 17.92 25.98 27.22
C LEU A 185 17.72 27.17 28.17
N ASN A 186 16.45 27.48 28.45
CA ASN A 186 16.06 28.65 29.23
C ASN A 186 15.83 28.34 30.72
N GLY A 187 15.75 27.07 31.11
CA GLY A 187 15.40 26.67 32.47
C GLY A 187 13.93 26.94 32.81
N GLN A 188 13.01 26.79 31.85
CA GLN A 188 11.59 27.06 32.04
C GLN A 188 10.86 25.81 32.53
N GLY A 189 10.46 25.79 33.81
CA GLY A 189 9.81 24.62 34.42
C GLY A 189 10.77 23.43 34.64
N VAL A 190 12.04 23.59 34.31
CA VAL A 190 13.12 22.60 34.48
C VAL A 190 14.42 23.30 34.83
N THR A 191 15.36 22.58 35.44
CA THR A 191 16.74 23.07 35.58
C THR A 191 17.36 23.22 34.19
N LYS A 192 17.96 24.39 33.94
CA LYS A 192 18.66 24.68 32.69
C LYS A 192 19.73 23.62 32.40
N ASN A 193 19.70 23.06 31.20
CA ASN A 193 20.66 22.06 30.73
C ASN A 193 20.91 22.23 29.22
N ASN A 194 22.09 22.76 28.87
CA ASN A 194 22.45 23.03 27.48
C ASN A 194 22.70 21.75 26.67
N GLU A 195 23.28 20.71 27.28
CA GLU A 195 23.57 19.46 26.59
C GLU A 195 22.28 18.74 26.20
N LEU A 196 21.35 18.64 27.15
CA LEU A 196 20.04 18.03 26.92
C LEU A 196 19.20 18.86 25.93
N SER A 197 19.30 20.18 25.97
CA SER A 197 18.68 21.08 24.98
C SER A 197 19.16 20.77 23.56
N ILE A 198 20.48 20.65 23.36
CA ILE A 198 21.07 20.29 22.06
C ILE A 198 20.60 18.91 21.60
N GLU A 199 20.47 17.94 22.51
CA GLU A 199 19.95 16.62 22.19
C GLU A 199 18.50 16.67 21.70
N TYR A 200 17.63 17.41 22.38
CA TYR A 200 16.25 17.61 21.93
C TYR A 200 16.17 18.30 20.56
N PHE A 201 17.00 19.31 20.29
CA PHE A 201 17.07 19.92 18.97
C PHE A 201 17.53 18.93 17.89
N LYS A 202 18.53 18.08 18.19
CA LYS A 202 18.98 17.04 17.25
C LYS A 202 17.86 16.05 16.94
N ASN A 203 17.14 15.59 17.95
CA ASN A 203 16.02 14.68 17.78
C ASN A 203 14.90 15.32 16.93
N ALA A 204 14.56 16.59 17.21
CA ALA A 204 13.59 17.33 16.41
C ALA A 204 14.04 17.53 14.95
N ALA A 205 15.32 17.82 14.71
CA ALA A 205 15.90 17.94 13.38
C ALA A 205 15.87 16.62 12.61
N ASN A 206 16.17 15.49 13.29
CA ASN A 206 16.06 14.16 12.70
C ASN A 206 14.62 13.81 12.29
N GLU A 207 13.63 14.26 13.07
CA GLU A 207 12.19 14.18 12.72
C GLU A 207 11.75 15.23 11.67
N GLY A 208 12.69 15.98 11.09
CA GLY A 208 12.44 16.91 9.98
C GLY A 208 12.00 18.31 10.38
N TYR A 209 12.11 18.70 11.66
CA TYR A 209 11.73 20.05 12.11
C TYR A 209 12.77 21.10 11.69
N VAL A 210 12.36 22.00 10.80
CA VAL A 210 13.24 22.98 10.14
C VAL A 210 13.85 23.96 11.15
N ASP A 211 13.06 24.52 12.07
CA ASP A 211 13.58 25.49 13.05
C ASP A 211 14.66 24.87 13.94
N SER A 212 14.56 23.56 14.24
CA SER A 212 15.60 22.85 15.01
C SER A 212 16.89 22.68 14.22
N MET A 213 16.79 22.37 12.91
CA MET A 213 17.97 22.34 12.03
C MET A 213 18.65 23.71 12.00
N PHE A 214 17.88 24.78 11.77
CA PHE A 214 18.41 26.14 11.78
C PHE A 214 19.04 26.53 13.14
N THR A 215 18.36 26.19 14.24
CA THR A 215 18.85 26.43 15.60
C THR A 215 20.18 25.72 15.87
N LEU A 216 20.31 24.45 15.48
CA LEU A 216 21.58 23.72 15.59
C LEU A 216 22.69 24.34 14.72
N GLY A 217 22.35 24.79 13.51
CA GLY A 217 23.27 25.53 12.65
C GLY A 217 23.85 26.75 13.38
N LYS A 218 22.99 27.55 14.00
CA LYS A 218 23.39 28.71 14.81
C LYS A 218 24.24 28.32 16.03
N ILE A 219 23.84 27.27 16.75
CA ILE A 219 24.56 26.80 17.94
C ILE A 219 26.01 26.41 17.57
N TYR A 220 26.19 25.62 16.51
CA TYR A 220 27.51 25.20 16.08
C TYR A 220 28.32 26.32 15.42
N SER A 221 27.67 27.26 14.72
CA SER A 221 28.36 28.41 14.12
C SER A 221 28.85 29.41 15.17
N GLY A 222 28.04 29.65 16.21
CA GLY A 222 28.35 30.61 17.27
C GLY A 222 29.25 30.06 18.36
N GLY A 223 29.15 28.76 18.64
CA GLY A 223 29.92 28.12 19.72
C GLY A 223 29.49 28.52 21.13
N THR A 224 28.26 29.02 21.32
CA THR A 224 27.80 29.58 22.60
C THR A 224 27.32 28.51 23.60
N LEU A 225 26.77 27.40 23.11
CA LEU A 225 26.27 26.28 23.94
C LEU A 225 27.13 25.02 23.83
N THR A 226 28.06 25.00 22.89
CA THR A 226 28.98 23.89 22.60
C THR A 226 30.18 24.45 21.84
N ASN A 227 31.22 23.65 21.59
CA ASN A 227 32.36 24.10 20.81
C ASN A 227 31.95 24.48 19.39
N LYS A 228 32.47 25.62 18.91
CA LYS A 228 32.25 26.09 17.54
C LYS A 228 32.71 25.01 16.54
N ASP A 229 31.84 24.68 15.60
CA ASP A 229 32.07 23.68 14.56
C ASP A 229 31.37 24.10 13.27
N ASN A 230 32.08 24.86 12.43
CA ASN A 230 31.52 25.38 11.19
C ASN A 230 31.09 24.26 10.22
N LYS A 231 31.74 23.08 10.27
CA LYS A 231 31.35 21.95 9.41
C LYS A 231 29.97 21.42 9.80
N LYS A 232 29.74 21.21 11.11
CA LYS A 232 28.40 20.83 11.60
C LYS A 232 27.39 21.93 11.36
N ALA A 233 27.76 23.19 11.54
CA ALA A 233 26.87 24.32 11.28
C ALA A 233 26.38 24.34 9.83
N MET A 234 27.30 24.24 8.86
CA MET A 234 26.99 24.16 7.44
C MET A 234 26.09 22.97 7.11
N LEU A 235 26.33 21.79 7.72
CA LEU A 235 25.49 20.61 7.52
C LEU A 235 24.04 20.88 7.94
N TYR A 236 23.82 21.43 9.14
CA TYR A 236 22.46 21.73 9.61
C TYR A 236 21.80 22.88 8.83
N PHE A 237 22.55 23.91 8.45
CA PHE A 237 22.03 24.98 7.60
C PHE A 237 21.67 24.47 6.20
N GLN A 238 22.46 23.57 5.62
CA GLN A 238 22.12 22.93 4.35
C GLN A 238 20.81 22.14 4.48
N MET A 239 20.66 21.31 5.52
CA MET A 239 19.42 20.54 5.76
C MET A 239 18.18 21.43 5.86
N ALA A 240 18.27 22.57 6.55
CA ALA A 240 17.17 23.54 6.65
C ALA A 240 16.92 24.26 5.32
N CYS A 241 17.99 24.67 4.61
CA CYS A 241 17.91 25.32 3.30
C CYS A 241 17.24 24.42 2.25
N ASP A 242 17.58 23.13 2.23
CA ASP A 242 16.98 22.12 1.33
C ASP A 242 15.47 21.96 1.59
N LYS A 243 15.00 22.31 2.79
CA LYS A 243 13.58 22.34 3.17
C LYS A 243 12.92 23.71 2.96
N GLY A 244 13.63 24.67 2.37
CA GLY A 244 13.11 25.99 1.99
C GLY A 244 13.33 27.09 3.03
N ASP A 245 14.16 26.87 4.06
CA ASP A 245 14.48 27.92 5.03
C ASP A 245 15.47 28.95 4.45
N VAL A 246 14.96 30.16 4.19
CA VAL A 246 15.72 31.24 3.52
C VAL A 246 16.86 31.77 4.40
N GLU A 247 16.65 31.83 5.71
CA GLU A 247 17.66 32.32 6.66
C GLU A 247 18.82 31.32 6.78
N ALA A 248 18.53 30.02 6.74
CA ALA A 248 19.51 28.96 6.71
C ALA A 248 20.33 29.00 5.42
N CYS A 249 19.69 29.18 4.25
CA CYS A 249 20.41 29.33 2.98
C CYS A 249 21.38 30.52 3.01
N THR A 250 20.95 31.64 3.58
CA THR A 250 21.78 32.85 3.72
C THR A 250 22.96 32.61 4.67
N SER A 251 22.69 31.97 5.82
CA SER A 251 23.69 31.64 6.83
C SER A 251 24.72 30.63 6.32
N LEU A 252 24.28 29.64 5.53
CA LEU A 252 25.15 28.71 4.83
C LEU A 252 26.10 29.43 3.87
N LYS A 253 25.55 30.32 3.02
CA LYS A 253 26.36 31.11 2.08
C LYS A 253 27.38 31.98 2.81
N ASN A 254 27.00 32.60 3.92
CA ASN A 254 27.90 33.41 4.73
C ASN A 254 29.07 32.57 5.29
N LEU A 255 28.79 31.36 5.79
CA LEU A 255 29.83 30.46 6.29
C LEU A 255 30.72 29.87 5.20
N GLN A 256 30.21 29.69 3.98
CA GLN A 256 31.02 29.24 2.84
C GLN A 256 32.00 30.31 2.35
N ASN A 257 31.68 31.59 2.59
CA ASN A 257 32.47 32.74 2.15
C ASN A 257 33.37 33.32 3.26
N ALA A 258 33.37 32.73 4.46
CA ALA A 258 34.12 33.18 5.64
C ALA A 258 35.40 32.36 5.84
#